data_AF-A0A8X8GE23-F1
#
_entry.id   AF-A0A8X8GE23-F1
#
_cell.length_a   1.000
_cell.length_b   1.000
_cell.length_c   1.000
_cell.angle_alpha   90.00
_cell.angle_beta   90.00
_cell.angle_gamma   90.00
#
_symmetry.space_group_name_H-M   'P 1'
#
loop_
_entity.id
_entity.type
_entity.pdbx_description
1 polymer ?
#
loop_
_entity_poly.entity_id
_entity_poly.type
_entity_poly.pdbx_seq_one_letter_code
_entity_poly.pdbx_strand_id
1 'polypeptide(L)' 'TPLSQLRGTTQHYQGIPLIVTYHPAYLLRNPIDKRKVWEDLKRALGVFAEQATF' A
#
# COMPACT_ATOMS: atom_id res chain seq x y z
N THR A 1 0.47 -1.10 15.29
CA THR A 1 0.48 0.38 15.32
C THR A 1 -0.68 0.89 14.48
N PRO A 2 -1.17 2.12 14.68
CA PRO A 2 -2.32 2.65 13.91
C PRO A 2 -2.13 2.52 12.39
N LEU A 3 -0.89 2.69 11.90
CA LEU A 3 -0.53 2.55 10.48
C LEU A 3 -0.73 1.13 9.93
N SER A 4 -0.45 0.08 10.70
CA SER A 4 -0.60 -1.30 10.23
C SER A 4 -2.06 -1.71 10.03
N GLN A 5 -3.00 -1.03 10.70
CA GLN A 5 -4.44 -1.26 10.57
C GLN A 5 -5.02 -0.62 9.29
N LEU A 6 -4.39 0.43 8.79
CA LEU A 6 -4.81 1.12 7.55
C LEU A 6 -4.31 0.40 6.28
N ARG A 7 -3.30 -0.48 6.43
CA ARG A 7 -2.84 -1.35 5.34
C ARG A 7 -3.89 -2.42 5.04
N GLY A 8 -3.80 -3.03 3.86
CA GLY A 8 -4.72 -4.11 3.50
C GLY A 8 -6.02 -3.63 2.85
N THR A 9 -6.29 -2.33 2.83
CA THR A 9 -7.47 -1.71 2.21
C THR A 9 -7.06 -0.51 1.34
N THR A 10 -7.90 -0.15 0.37
CA THR A 10 -7.73 1.07 -0.42
C THR A 10 -8.39 2.22 0.31
N GLN A 11 -7.59 3.20 0.73
CA GLN A 11 -8.08 4.43 1.34
C GLN A 11 -8.42 5.44 0.24
N HIS A 12 -9.17 6.48 0.59
CA HIS A 12 -9.47 7.57 -0.34
C HIS A 12 -9.14 8.90 0.33
N TYR A 13 -8.44 9.75 -0.39
CA TYR A 13 -8.13 11.11 0.05
C TYR A 13 -8.50 12.09 -1.06
N GLN A 14 -9.46 12.97 -0.79
CA GLN A 14 -9.97 13.94 -1.78
C GLN A 14 -10.41 13.29 -3.11
N GLY A 15 -11.01 12.10 -3.03
CA GLY A 15 -11.43 11.33 -4.21
C GLY A 15 -10.30 10.57 -4.92
N ILE A 16 -9.05 10.73 -4.49
CA ILE A 16 -7.88 10.02 -5.05
C ILE A 16 -7.66 8.74 -4.24
N PRO A 17 -7.52 7.56 -4.89
CA PRO A 17 -7.21 6.33 -4.19
C PRO A 17 -5.81 6.38 -3.59
N LEU A 18 -5.70 5.92 -2.33
CA LEU A 18 -4.48 5.92 -1.55
C LEU A 18 -4.20 4.52 -1.00
N ILE A 19 -3.00 4.02 -1.26
CA ILE A 19 -2.52 2.77 -0.68
C ILE A 19 -1.49 3.06 0.41
N VAL A 20 -1.77 2.60 1.62
CA VAL A 20 -0.86 2.73 2.75
C VAL A 20 0.15 1.59 2.73
N THR A 21 1.43 1.90 2.94
CA THR A 21 2.51 0.91 3.04
C THR A 21 3.56 1.31 4.08
N TYR A 22 4.57 0.47 4.29
CA TYR A 22 5.69 0.77 5.20
C TYR A 22 6.81 1.54 4.49
N HIS A 23 7.47 2.44 5.23
CA HIS A 23 8.64 3.16 4.73
C HIS A 23 9.81 2.18 4.47
N PRO A 24 10.61 2.35 3.39
CA PRO A 24 11.70 1.42 3.06
C PRO A 24 12.71 1.20 4.20
N ALA A 25 13.05 2.25 4.97
CA ALA A 25 13.95 2.14 6.12
C ALA A 25 13.45 1.16 7.22
N TYR A 26 12.13 0.96 7.35
CA TYR A 26 11.55 -0.03 8.26
C TYR A 26 11.93 -1.46 7.83
N LEU A 27 11.93 -1.72 6.52
CA LEU A 27 12.26 -3.05 5.98
C LEU A 27 13.74 -3.42 6.13
N LEU A 28 14.62 -2.43 6.25
CA LEU A 28 16.03 -2.67 6.57
C LEU A 28 16.21 -3.25 7.97
N ARG A 29 15.33 -2.87 8.90
CA ARG A 29 15.32 -3.37 10.29
C ARG A 29 14.51 -4.66 10.43
N ASN A 30 13.43 -4.81 9.66
CA ASN A 30 12.53 -5.96 9.69
C ASN A 30 12.30 -6.56 8.29
N PRO A 31 13.25 -7.36 7.75
CA PRO A 31 13.18 -7.88 6.38
C PRO A 31 12.02 -8.84 6.13
N ILE A 32 11.51 -9.52 7.17
CA ILE A 32 10.38 -10.47 7.06
C ILE A 32 9.09 -9.82 6.56
N ASP A 33 8.95 -8.51 6.78
CA ASP A 33 7.78 -7.74 6.37
C ASP A 33 7.81 -7.30 4.90
N LYS A 34 8.85 -7.64 4.13
CA LYS A 34 8.93 -7.35 2.69
C LYS A 34 7.74 -7.90 1.92
N ARG A 35 7.24 -9.09 2.26
CA ARG A 35 6.04 -9.67 1.64
C ARG A 35 4.82 -8.76 1.78
N LYS A 36 4.65 -8.15 2.96
CA LYS A 36 3.53 -7.25 3.25
C LYS A 36 3.59 -6.02 2.34
N VAL A 37 4.75 -5.40 2.21
CA VAL A 37 4.95 -4.24 1.31
C VAL A 37 4.73 -4.61 -0.15
N TRP A 38 5.17 -5.80 -0.58
CA TRP A 38 4.92 -6.28 -1.93
C TRP A 38 3.42 -6.42 -2.23
N GLU A 39 2.62 -6.91 -1.29
CA GLU A 39 1.16 -6.98 -1.43
C GLU A 39 0.51 -5.61 -1.58
N ASP A 40 1.00 -4.59 -0.84
CA ASP A 40 0.51 -3.21 -1.00
C ASP A 40 0.81 -2.68 -2.39
N LEU A 41 2.03 -2.89 -2.90
CA LEU A 41 2.44 -2.41 -4.24
C LEU A 41 1.62 -3.07 -5.35
N LYS A 42 1.36 -4.38 -5.26
CA LYS A 42 0.46 -5.07 -6.21
C LYS A 42 -0.94 -4.47 -6.18
N ARG A 43 -1.46 -4.12 -5.00
CA ARG A 43 -2.76 -3.44 -4.89
C ARG A 43 -2.72 -2.06 -5.54
N ALA A 44 -1.67 -1.28 -5.31
CA ALA A 44 -1.52 0.03 -5.95
C ALA A 44 -1.53 -0.07 -7.47
N LEU A 45 -0.84 -1.09 -8.03
CA LEU A 45 -0.85 -1.35 -9.47
C LEU A 45 -2.25 -1.73 -9.98
N GLY A 46 -2.97 -2.60 -9.26
CA GLY A 46 -4.34 -2.98 -9.62
C GLY A 46 -5.30 -1.80 -9.65
N VAL A 47 -5.28 -0.98 -8.58
CA VAL A 47 -6.10 0.24 -8.50
C VAL A 47 -5.73 1.23 -9.60
N PHE A 48 -4.44 1.41 -9.89
CA PHE A 48 -4.00 2.27 -10.99
C PHE A 48 -4.53 1.80 -12.35
N ALA A 49 -4.49 0.49 -12.63
CA ALA A 49 -5.00 -0.08 -13.87
C ALA A 49 -6.53 0.09 -14.01
N GLU A 50 -7.27 -0.08 -12.92
CA GLU A 50 -8.72 0.16 -12.89
C GLU A 50 -9.06 1.63 -13.19
N GLN A 51 -8.28 2.58 -12.66
CA GLN A 51 -8.50 4.01 -12.90
C GLN A 51 -8.05 4.48 -14.29
N ALA A 52 -7.08 3.80 -14.91
CA ALA A 52 -6.57 4.14 -16.24
C ALA A 52 -7.49 3.70 -17.39
N THR A 53 -8.57 2.96 -17.10
CA THR A 53 -9.49 2.40 -18.11
C THR A 53 -10.68 3.34 -18.43
N PHE A 54 -10.58 4.63 -18.11
CA PHE A 54 -11.61 5.64 -18.40
C PHE A 54 -11.08 6.78 -19.27
#